data_AF-C3XX93-F1
#
_entry.id   AF-C3XX93-F1
#
_cell.length_a   1.000
_cell.length_b   1.000
_cell.length_c   1.000
_cell.angle_alpha   90.00
_cell.angle_beta   90.00
_cell.angle_gamma   90.00
#
_symmetry.space_group_name_H-M   'P 1'
#
loop_
_entity.id
_entity.type
_entity.pdbx_description
1 polymer ?
#
loop_
_entity_poly.entity_id
_entity_poly.type
_entity_poly.pdbx_seq_one_letter_code
_entity_poly.pdbx_strand_id
1 'polypeptide(L)' 'TMASNAISDITDEFLVCQVCLEDFKQPKMLPCLHTFCQPCLEKLLATEPVGKLDCPTCRQDVPLPRNG' A
#
# COMPACT_ATOMS: atom_id res chain seq x y z
N THR A 1 -12.20 3.84 35.38
CA THR A 1 -13.00 2.93 34.54
C THR A 1 -12.46 3.02 33.13
N MET A 2 -11.81 1.95 32.64
CA MET A 2 -11.32 1.88 31.27
C MET A 2 -12.50 1.50 30.38
N ALA A 3 -13.16 2.49 29.79
CA ALA A 3 -14.07 2.22 28.69
C ALA A 3 -13.21 1.91 27.47
N SER A 4 -13.06 0.63 27.12
CA SER A 4 -12.51 0.22 25.83
C SER A 4 -13.44 0.74 24.74
N ASN A 5 -13.00 1.77 24.02
CA ASN A 5 -13.54 2.06 22.70
C ASN A 5 -12.93 1.05 21.74
N ALA A 6 -13.46 -0.17 21.73
CA ALA A 6 -13.02 -1.24 20.83
C ALA A 6 -13.09 -0.85 19.33
N ILE A 7 -13.71 0.29 18.99
CA ILE A 7 -13.79 0.83 17.63
C ILE A 7 -12.54 1.64 17.25
N SER A 8 -11.96 2.42 18.18
CA SER A 8 -10.77 3.25 17.89
C SER A 8 -9.49 2.41 17.80
N ASP A 9 -9.39 1.35 18.61
CA ASP A 9 -8.22 0.45 18.55
C ASP A 9 -8.20 -0.40 17.27
N ILE A 10 -9.39 -0.63 16.68
CA ILE A 10 -9.51 -1.30 15.38
C ILE A 10 -9.00 -0.36 14.29
N THR A 11 -9.35 0.94 14.29
CA THR A 11 -9.05 1.82 13.15
C THR A 11 -7.56 2.07 12.92
N ASP A 12 -6.74 2.11 13.97
CA ASP A 12 -5.33 2.52 13.85
C ASP A 12 -4.44 1.40 13.28
N GLU A 13 -4.76 0.13 13.55
CA GLU A 13 -3.97 -1.02 13.06
C GLU A 13 -4.22 -1.32 11.55
N PHE A 14 -5.30 -0.81 10.96
CA PHE A 14 -5.66 -1.08 9.55
C PHE A 14 -5.26 0.02 8.55
N LEU A 15 -4.69 1.14 9.02
CA LEU A 15 -4.27 2.26 8.16
C LEU A 15 -2.76 2.30 7.87
N VAL A 16 -2.09 1.15 8.05
CA VAL A 16 -0.64 1.00 7.89
C VAL A 16 -0.27 0.38 6.54
N CYS A 17 0.68 1.01 5.86
CA CYS A 17 1.26 0.51 4.63
C CYS A 17 2.19 -0.67 4.88
N GLN A 18 1.94 -1.80 4.22
CA GLN A 18 2.73 -3.02 4.38
C GLN A 18 4.15 -2.96 3.79
N VAL A 19 4.52 -1.86 3.10
CA VAL A 19 5.87 -1.64 2.55
C VAL A 19 6.76 -0.86 3.51
N CYS A 20 6.26 0.25 4.08
CA CYS A 20 7.04 1.09 5.00
C CYS A 20 6.70 0.86 6.47
N LEU A 21 5.64 0.12 6.78
CA LEU A 21 5.13 -0.14 8.13
C LEU A 21 4.79 1.15 8.90
N GLU A 22 4.38 2.18 8.16
CA GLU A 22 3.89 3.46 8.68
C GLU A 22 2.49 3.73 8.13
N ASP A 23 1.79 4.70 8.71
CA ASP A 23 0.50 5.19 8.20
C ASP A 23 0.54 5.51 6.70
N PHE A 24 -0.56 5.25 6.01
CA PHE A 24 -0.67 5.51 4.58
C PHE A 24 -0.41 6.97 4.22
N LYS A 25 0.62 7.19 3.39
CA LYS A 25 0.91 8.47 2.74
C LYS A 25 0.43 8.41 1.30
N GLN A 26 -0.65 9.14 0.99
CA GLN A 26 -1.30 9.16 -0.33
C GLN A 26 -1.58 7.73 -0.83
N PRO A 27 -2.50 7.00 -0.16
CA PRO A 27 -2.77 5.61 -0.48
C PRO A 27 -3.21 5.43 -1.94
N LYS A 28 -2.65 4.42 -2.60
CA LYS A 28 -3.02 3.97 -3.94
C LYS A 28 -3.43 2.51 -3.86
N MET A 29 -4.60 2.22 -4.41
CA MET A 29 -5.10 0.86 -4.53
C MET A 29 -4.66 0.28 -5.88
N LEU A 30 -4.03 -0.88 -5.84
CA LEU A 30 -3.70 -1.66 -7.03
C LEU A 30 -4.94 -2.40 -7.56
N PRO A 31 -4.96 -2.91 -8.81
CA PRO A 31 -6.08 -3.69 -9.33
C PRO A 31 -6.39 -4.97 -8.54
N CYS A 32 -5.40 -5.50 -7.81
CA CYS A 32 -5.55 -6.60 -6.86
C CYS A 32 -6.17 -6.20 -5.51
N LEU A 33 -6.62 -4.95 -5.37
CA LEU A 33 -7.24 -4.35 -4.18
C LEU A 33 -6.32 -4.17 -2.95
N HIS A 34 -5.02 -4.45 -3.08
CA HIS A 34 -4.04 -4.10 -2.06
C HIS A 34 -3.66 -2.62 -2.16
N THR A 35 -3.51 -1.98 -1.01
CA THR A 35 -3.23 -0.54 -0.90
C THR A 35 -1.85 -0.28 -0.33
N PHE A 36 -1.14 0.69 -0.91
CA PHE A 36 0.22 1.09 -0.51
C PHE A 36 0.36 2.61 -0.60
N CYS A 37 1.37 3.17 0.08
CA CYS A 37 1.73 4.58 -0.09
C CYS A 37 2.19 4.84 -1.53
N GLN A 38 1.77 5.95 -2.15
CA GLN A 38 2.30 6.37 -3.45
C GLN A 38 3.84 6.43 -3.47
N PRO A 39 4.53 7.05 -2.48
CA PRO A 39 6.00 7.04 -2.44
C PRO A 39 6.62 5.64 -2.33
N CYS A 40 5.91 4.67 -1.77
CA CYS A 40 6.39 3.29 -1.71
C CYS A 40 6.30 2.61 -3.08
N LEU A 41 5.20 2.82 -3.80
CA LEU A 41 5.06 2.32 -5.17
C LEU A 41 6.09 2.94 -6.11
N GLU A 42 6.34 4.25 -6.01
CA GLU A 42 7.37 4.95 -6.81
C GLU A 42 8.78 4.39 -6.55
N LYS A 43 9.12 4.08 -5.30
CA LYS A 43 10.40 3.44 -4.95
C LYS A 43 10.52 2.04 -5.55
N LEU A 44 9.46 1.23 -5.46
CA LEU A 44 9.43 -0.12 -6.06
C LEU A 44 9.62 -0.05 -7.58
N LEU A 45 8.94 0.89 -8.24
CA LEU A 45 9.08 1.12 -9.68
C LEU A 45 10.48 1.58 -10.09
N ALA A 46 11.18 2.33 -9.23
CA ALA A 46 12.54 2.77 -9.49
C ALA A 46 13.59 1.65 -9.34
N THR A 47 13.28 0.60 -8.57
CA THR A 47 14.17 -0.55 -8.36
C THR A 47 13.95 -1.69 -9.34
N GLU A 48 12.76 -1.77 -9.94
CA GLU A 48 12.39 -2.84 -10.88
C GLU A 48 12.79 -2.51 -12.34
N PRO A 49 12.93 -3.53 -13.21
CA PRO A 49 13.07 -3.32 -14.64
C PRO A 49 11.93 -2.45 -15.17
N VAL A 50 12.25 -1.53 -16.08
CA VAL A 50 11.31 -0.54 -16.64
C VAL A 50 9.98 -1.19 -17.04
N GLY A 51 8.89 -0.74 -16.42
CA GLY A 51 7.54 -1.12 -16.80
C GLY A 51 7.00 -2.40 -16.14
N LYS A 52 7.60 -2.88 -15.04
CA LYS A 52 7.05 -3.97 -14.24
C LYS A 52 6.83 -3.57 -12.78
N LEU A 53 5.74 -4.06 -12.20
CA LEU A 53 5.46 -3.94 -10.77
C LEU A 53 4.62 -5.13 -10.35
N ASP A 54 5.14 -5.94 -9.43
CA ASP A 54 4.37 -6.99 -8.78
C ASP A 54 3.83 -6.46 -7.45
N CYS A 55 2.60 -6.83 -7.11
CA CYS A 55 2.04 -6.49 -5.80
C CYS A 55 2.88 -7.12 -4.67
N PRO A 56 3.37 -6.33 -3.69
CA PRO A 56 4.15 -6.87 -2.57
C PRO A 56 3.41 -7.92 -1.72
N THR A 57 2.08 -7.88 -1.69
CA THR A 57 1.26 -8.79 -0.86
C THR A 57 0.87 -10.08 -1.60
N CYS A 58 0.37 -9.98 -2.83
CA CYS A 58 -0.20 -11.12 -3.56
C CYS A 58 0.59 -11.53 -4.81
N ARG A 59 1.63 -10.77 -5.18
CA ARG A 59 2.49 -11.01 -6.36
C ARG A 59 1.76 -11.00 -7.70
N GLN A 60 0.55 -10.45 -7.76
CA GLN A 60 -0.11 -10.20 -9.04
C GLN A 60 0.58 -9.05 -9.77
N ASP A 61 0.81 -9.22 -11.06
CA ASP A 61 1.33 -8.20 -11.96
C ASP A 61 0.39 -6.99 -11.98
N VAL A 62 0.96 -5.80 -11.86
CA VAL A 62 0.23 -4.54 -11.87
C VAL A 62 0.40 -3.92 -13.25
N PRO A 63 -0.68 -3.80 -14.04
CA PRO A 63 -0.62 -3.11 -15.31
C PRO A 63 -0.28 -1.64 -15.08
N LEU A 64 0.92 -1.23 -15.49
CA LEU A 64 1.34 0.16 -15.45
C LEU A 64 0.87 0.88 -16.71
N PRO A 65 0.22 2.07 -16.59
CA PRO A 65 -0.08 2.87 -17.76
C PRO A 65 1.23 3.27 -18.44
N ARG A 66 1.30 3.15 -19.77
CA ARG A 66 2.52 3.42 -20.55
C ARG A 66 3.03 4.86 -20.40
N ASN A 67 2.15 5.78 -20.01
CA ASN A 67 2.44 7.14 -19.61
C ASN A 67 1.54 7.43 -18.40
N GLY A 68 2.14 7.84 -17.28
CA GLY A 68 1.40 8.26 -16.07
C GLY A 68 0.44 9.41 -16.34
#